data_AF-A0A1R1DYP6-F1
#
_entry.id   AF-A0A1R1DYP6-F1
#
_cell.length_a   1.000
_cell.length_b   1.000
_cell.length_c   1.000
_cell.angle_alpha   90.00
_cell.angle_beta   90.00
_cell.angle_gamma   90.00
#
_symmetry.space_group_name_H-M   'P 1'
#
loop_
_entity.id
_entity.type
_entity.pdbx_description
1 polymer ?
#
loop_
_entity_poly.entity_id
_entity_poly.type
_entity_poly.pdbx_seq_one_letter_code
_entity_poly.pdbx_strand_id
1 'polypeptide(L)'
;MELNERAFIKTMIVDKSEQGVELTLGFPLTNRLIPGMAVGSGQSQGKAYSYVSGSGEDLGQAFRNIQMNLSRRISFGQTRVIVLGRDMAEAGAEPVLEFVGRNAPIYLNTKLYVTTGTAKDLTSAAVVSERFPNDILTATSKFRTAIDTSIKDFMEANYYGGDKVVPLLRLKMRRIETEKEKEQPWIEKAGAAVFTQGKMVGTLNVQEMRGGLWILGQLTDAEITVTSPTDGKNVSFMIRNLHTNIKPKLGQGRTLIQIEADADASVISSDSNIHLYDPQMLKRVEKSLNGEVHQRITDAIQDQRDAIRCVSIWKLY
;
A
#
# COMPACT_ATOMS: atom_id res chain seq x y z
N MET A 1 -34.32 -8.87 -5.68
CA MET A 1 -33.56 -8.56 -4.46
C MET A 1 -33.47 -7.05 -4.36
N GLU A 2 -34.12 -6.42 -3.37
CA GLU A 2 -34.29 -4.96 -3.34
C GLU A 2 -33.02 -4.24 -2.89
N LEU A 3 -32.57 -3.26 -3.69
CA LEU A 3 -31.36 -2.46 -3.45
C LEU A 3 -31.46 -1.60 -2.18
N ASN A 4 -32.67 -1.31 -1.71
CA ASN A 4 -32.94 -0.41 -0.59
C ASN A 4 -32.82 -1.05 0.79
N GLU A 5 -32.81 -2.37 0.89
CA GLU A 5 -32.72 -3.10 2.16
C GLU A 5 -31.27 -3.39 2.60
N ARG A 6 -30.29 -3.10 1.73
CA ARG A 6 -28.88 -3.44 1.97
C ARG A 6 -27.98 -2.22 2.08
N ALA A 7 -27.00 -2.33 2.96
CA ALA A 7 -25.83 -1.46 3.01
C ALA A 7 -24.65 -2.21 2.35
N PHE A 8 -24.25 -1.76 1.16
CA PHE A 8 -23.14 -2.37 0.42
C PHE A 8 -21.81 -1.80 0.90
N ILE A 9 -21.07 -2.59 1.66
CA ILE A 9 -19.79 -2.16 2.24
C ILE A 9 -18.75 -2.07 1.13
N LYS A 10 -18.00 -0.97 1.12
CA LYS A 10 -16.85 -0.72 0.22
C LYS A 10 -15.52 -0.86 0.96
N THR A 11 -15.50 -0.40 2.21
CA THR A 11 -14.30 -0.36 3.05
C THR A 11 -14.60 -0.99 4.40
N MET A 12 -13.68 -1.81 4.87
CA MET A 12 -13.61 -2.27 6.24
C MET A 12 -12.36 -1.68 6.89
N ILE A 13 -12.51 -1.10 8.06
CA ILE A 13 -11.44 -0.52 8.85
C ILE A 13 -11.45 -1.23 10.19
N VAL A 14 -10.29 -1.71 10.63
CA VAL A 14 -10.16 -2.46 11.88
C VAL A 14 -9.07 -1.84 12.73
N ASP A 15 -9.48 -1.35 13.89
CA ASP A 15 -8.60 -0.79 14.91
C ASP A 15 -8.68 -1.65 16.19
N LYS A 16 -7.65 -1.53 17.02
CA LYS A 16 -7.68 -2.06 18.38
C LYS A 16 -8.50 -1.10 19.26
N SER A 17 -9.28 -1.64 20.19
CA SER A 17 -10.05 -0.83 21.14
C SER A 17 -9.86 -1.35 22.56
N GLU A 18 -10.27 -0.56 23.56
CA GLU A 18 -10.26 -0.99 24.96
C GLU A 18 -11.12 -2.25 25.20
N GLN A 19 -12.17 -2.43 24.39
CA GLN A 19 -13.07 -3.59 24.45
C GLN A 19 -12.55 -4.79 23.65
N GLY A 20 -11.42 -4.68 22.96
CA GLY A 20 -10.90 -5.69 22.04
C GLY A 20 -10.61 -5.06 20.68
N VAL A 21 -11.65 -4.97 19.83
CA VAL A 21 -11.56 -4.43 18.47
C VAL A 21 -12.61 -3.35 18.23
N GLU A 22 -12.31 -2.43 17.31
CA GLU A 22 -13.28 -1.52 16.71
C GLU A 22 -13.36 -1.80 15.21
N LEU A 23 -14.57 -2.13 14.74
CA LEU A 23 -14.88 -2.33 13.33
C LEU A 23 -15.57 -1.08 12.79
N THR A 24 -15.04 -0.49 11.73
CA THR A 24 -15.66 0.64 11.02
C THR A 24 -15.93 0.26 9.56
N LEU A 25 -17.18 0.41 9.13
CA LEU A 25 -17.67 0.01 7.80
C LEU A 25 -18.06 1.25 6.98
N GLY A 26 -17.44 1.41 5.81
CA GLY A 26 -17.73 2.48 4.86
C GLY A 26 -18.66 2.02 3.73
N PHE A 27 -19.69 2.82 3.43
CA PHE A 27 -20.66 2.52 2.37
C PHE A 27 -21.21 3.80 1.70
N PRO A 28 -21.67 3.72 0.44
CA PRO A 28 -22.28 4.86 -0.25
C PRO A 28 -23.69 5.16 0.27
N LEU A 29 -24.03 6.45 0.30
CA LEU A 29 -25.38 6.92 0.60
C LEU A 29 -26.16 7.05 -0.71
N THR A 30 -26.96 6.02 -1.05
CA THR A 30 -27.66 5.95 -2.34
C THR A 30 -28.59 7.14 -2.60
N ASN A 31 -29.20 7.70 -1.56
CA ASN A 31 -30.04 8.91 -1.64
C ASN A 31 -29.26 10.20 -1.96
N ARG A 32 -27.93 10.15 -1.94
CA ARG A 32 -27.02 11.26 -2.34
C ARG A 32 -26.25 10.95 -3.63
N LEU A 33 -26.56 9.84 -4.30
CA LEU A 33 -25.97 9.50 -5.59
C LEU A 33 -26.86 10.00 -6.72
N ILE A 34 -26.86 11.30 -6.99
CA ILE A 34 -27.52 11.87 -8.17
C ILE A 34 -26.62 11.63 -9.40
N PRO A 35 -27.12 11.05 -10.50
CA PRO A 35 -26.38 10.95 -11.76
C PRO A 35 -26.10 12.35 -12.34
N GLY A 36 -24.87 12.62 -12.76
CA GLY A 36 -24.49 13.86 -13.47
C GLY A 36 -23.97 15.02 -12.60
N MET A 37 -23.98 14.90 -11.27
CA MET A 37 -23.32 15.88 -10.39
C MET A 37 -21.81 15.62 -10.33
N ALA A 38 -21.02 16.58 -10.83
CA ALA A 38 -19.56 16.55 -10.74
C ALA A 38 -19.09 16.71 -9.28
N VAL A 39 -17.96 16.07 -8.96
CA VAL A 39 -17.23 16.31 -7.72
C VAL A 39 -16.82 17.79 -7.72
N GLY A 40 -17.29 18.58 -6.76
CA GLY A 40 -16.95 20.00 -6.61
C GLY A 40 -18.02 21.02 -7.00
N SER A 41 -19.25 20.63 -7.38
CA SER A 41 -20.35 21.59 -7.48
C SER A 41 -20.75 22.07 -6.08
N GLY A 42 -20.57 23.37 -5.80
CA GLY A 42 -20.74 24.02 -4.50
C GLY A 42 -22.17 24.06 -3.93
N GLN A 43 -23.03 23.10 -4.28
CA GLN A 43 -24.28 22.87 -3.58
C GLN A 43 -24.06 21.85 -2.47
N SER A 44 -24.20 22.32 -1.23
CA SER A 44 -24.14 21.57 0.02
C SER A 44 -25.18 20.42 0.07
N GLN A 45 -24.93 19.33 -0.63
CA GLN A 45 -25.32 18.01 -0.17
C GLN A 45 -24.07 17.37 0.43
N GLY A 46 -24.11 17.07 1.73
CA GLY A 46 -22.98 16.47 2.44
C GLY A 46 -22.45 15.19 1.78
N LYS A 47 -21.34 14.65 2.31
CA LYS A 47 -20.61 13.50 1.75
C LYS A 47 -21.53 12.41 1.16
N ALA A 48 -21.18 11.91 -0.03
CA ALA A 48 -21.91 10.84 -0.74
C ALA A 48 -21.74 9.43 -0.12
N TYR A 49 -21.08 9.37 1.03
CA TYR A 49 -20.75 8.16 1.77
C TYR A 49 -20.94 8.38 3.26
N SER A 50 -21.01 7.28 3.99
CA SER A 50 -21.03 7.27 5.45
C SER A 50 -20.14 6.15 5.97
N TYR A 51 -19.75 6.32 7.23
CA TYR A 51 -19.11 5.29 8.03
C TYR A 51 -19.98 4.98 9.23
N VAL A 52 -19.97 3.72 9.66
CA VAL A 52 -20.57 3.28 10.92
C VAL A 52 -19.56 2.42 11.65
N SER A 53 -19.49 2.59 12.96
CA SER A 53 -18.51 1.90 13.80
C SER A 53 -19.21 1.13 14.90
N GLY A 54 -18.59 0.05 15.35
CA GLY A 54 -19.00 -0.70 16.53
C GLY A 54 -17.80 -1.43 17.12
N SER A 55 -17.79 -1.55 18.44
CA SER A 55 -16.72 -2.20 19.19
C SER A 55 -17.21 -3.49 19.83
N GLY A 56 -16.27 -4.38 20.16
CA GLY A 56 -16.55 -5.64 20.87
C GLY A 56 -15.25 -6.41 21.14
N GLU A 57 -15.38 -7.51 21.88
CA GLU A 57 -14.28 -8.43 22.20
C GLU A 57 -13.68 -9.07 20.95
N ASP A 58 -14.52 -9.31 19.94
CA ASP A 58 -14.12 -9.82 18.63
C ASP A 58 -14.86 -9.11 17.48
N LEU A 59 -14.41 -9.35 16.25
CA LEU A 59 -15.01 -8.75 15.05
C LEU A 59 -16.46 -9.19 14.82
N GLY A 60 -16.85 -10.36 15.31
CA GLY A 60 -18.23 -10.84 15.25
C GLY A 60 -19.15 -10.04 16.16
N GLN A 61 -18.73 -9.72 17.38
CA GLN A 61 -19.47 -8.88 18.31
C GLN A 61 -19.52 -7.43 17.83
N ALA A 62 -18.40 -6.88 17.38
CA ALA A 62 -18.35 -5.55 16.76
C ALA A 62 -19.31 -5.46 15.57
N PHE A 63 -19.30 -6.47 14.68
CA PHE A 63 -20.25 -6.57 13.56
C PHE A 63 -21.71 -6.64 14.02
N ARG A 64 -22.04 -7.46 15.03
CA ARG A 64 -23.40 -7.53 15.60
C ARG A 64 -23.86 -6.17 16.12
N ASN A 65 -22.98 -5.46 16.83
CA ASN A 65 -23.26 -4.14 17.39
C ASN A 65 -23.54 -3.09 16.31
N ILE A 66 -22.85 -3.16 15.17
CA ILE A 66 -23.17 -2.31 14.00
C ILE A 66 -24.52 -2.70 13.41
N GLN A 67 -24.75 -4.00 13.17
CA GLN A 67 -25.95 -4.48 12.48
C GLN A 67 -27.24 -4.17 13.28
N MET A 68 -27.21 -4.21 14.62
CA MET A 68 -28.35 -3.86 15.47
C MET A 68 -28.79 -2.39 15.35
N ASN A 69 -27.86 -1.49 15.02
CA ASN A 69 -28.12 -0.06 14.94
C ASN A 69 -28.32 0.44 13.50
N LEU A 70 -28.33 -0.47 12.52
CA LEU A 70 -28.57 -0.16 11.12
C LEU A 70 -29.97 -0.57 10.69
N SER A 71 -30.67 0.33 10.01
CA SER A 71 -31.95 0.03 9.35
C SER A 71 -31.81 -0.86 8.11
N ARG A 72 -30.58 -1.13 7.66
CA ARG A 72 -30.25 -1.93 6.47
C ARG A 72 -29.39 -3.12 6.84
N ARG A 73 -29.57 -4.22 6.11
CA ARG A 73 -28.73 -5.42 6.26
C ARG A 73 -27.37 -5.20 5.59
N ILE A 74 -26.29 -5.46 6.32
CA ILE A 74 -24.92 -5.32 5.81
C ILE A 74 -24.66 -6.37 4.73
N SER A 75 -24.01 -5.95 3.65
CA SER A 75 -23.61 -6.83 2.54
C SER A 75 -22.16 -6.55 2.14
N PHE A 76 -21.29 -7.53 2.37
CA PHE A 76 -19.86 -7.42 2.13
C PHE A 76 -19.40 -7.69 0.68
N GLY A 77 -20.31 -8.10 -0.21
CA GLY A 77 -20.02 -8.43 -1.62
C GLY A 77 -19.41 -7.31 -2.48
N GLN A 78 -19.24 -6.10 -1.94
CA GLN A 78 -18.58 -5.00 -2.62
C GLN A 78 -17.35 -4.47 -1.88
N THR A 79 -16.89 -5.19 -0.86
CA THR A 79 -15.73 -4.79 -0.05
C THR A 79 -14.49 -4.89 -0.92
N ARG A 80 -13.83 -3.77 -1.19
CA ARG A 80 -12.61 -3.72 -2.02
C ARG A 80 -11.35 -3.44 -1.22
N VAL A 81 -11.50 -2.84 -0.03
CA VAL A 81 -10.39 -2.43 0.81
C VAL A 81 -10.64 -2.81 2.27
N ILE A 82 -9.60 -3.34 2.90
CA ILE A 82 -9.47 -3.53 4.34
C ILE A 82 -8.27 -2.71 4.81
N VAL A 83 -8.43 -1.92 5.86
CA VAL A 83 -7.34 -1.15 6.47
C VAL A 83 -7.20 -1.52 7.94
N LEU A 84 -5.97 -1.80 8.36
CA LEU A 84 -5.63 -2.07 9.76
C LEU A 84 -5.00 -0.84 10.40
N GLY A 85 -5.42 -0.54 11.62
CA GLY A 85 -4.70 0.37 12.51
C GLY A 85 -3.34 -0.20 12.87
N ARG A 86 -2.38 0.67 13.22
CA ARG A 86 -1.04 0.23 13.62
C ARG A 86 -1.08 -0.79 14.75
N ASP A 87 -1.77 -0.46 15.84
CA ASP A 87 -1.86 -1.31 17.03
C ASP A 87 -2.56 -2.64 16.73
N MET A 88 -3.51 -2.65 15.79
CA MET A 88 -4.17 -3.87 15.33
C MET A 88 -3.20 -4.74 14.52
N ALA A 89 -2.43 -4.13 13.61
CA ALA A 89 -1.44 -4.82 12.80
C ALA A 89 -0.30 -5.42 13.65
N GLU A 90 0.17 -4.70 14.67
CA GLU A 90 1.20 -5.16 15.61
C GLU A 90 0.68 -6.27 16.54
N ALA A 91 -0.59 -6.22 16.93
CA ALA A 91 -1.20 -7.28 17.75
C ALA A 91 -1.37 -8.61 16.97
N GLY A 92 -1.63 -8.53 15.67
CA GLY A 92 -1.80 -9.68 14.76
C GLY A 92 -3.03 -9.56 13.88
N ALA A 93 -2.88 -9.92 12.61
CA ALA A 93 -3.96 -9.84 11.63
C ALA A 93 -4.90 -11.06 11.65
N GLU A 94 -4.61 -12.11 12.43
CA GLU A 94 -5.38 -13.35 12.48
C GLU A 94 -6.90 -13.14 12.67
N PRO A 95 -7.37 -12.30 13.62
CA PRO A 95 -8.80 -12.09 13.79
C PRO A 95 -9.48 -11.57 12.52
N VAL A 96 -8.78 -10.71 11.77
CA VAL A 96 -9.26 -10.15 10.51
C VAL A 96 -9.31 -11.22 9.43
N LEU A 97 -8.25 -12.02 9.30
CA LEU A 97 -8.20 -13.12 8.33
C LEU A 97 -9.29 -14.16 8.60
N GLU A 98 -9.52 -14.51 9.86
CA GLU A 98 -10.58 -15.44 10.26
C GLU A 98 -11.96 -14.87 9.94
N PHE A 99 -12.20 -13.60 10.29
CA PHE A 99 -13.46 -12.93 9.99
C PHE A 99 -13.73 -12.91 8.48
N VAL A 100 -12.72 -12.57 7.67
CA VAL A 100 -12.84 -12.57 6.20
C VAL A 100 -13.07 -13.98 5.66
N GLY A 101 -12.31 -14.98 6.14
CA GLY A 101 -12.44 -16.37 5.71
C GLY A 101 -13.79 -17.00 6.05
N ARG A 102 -14.43 -16.59 7.16
CA ARG A 102 -15.77 -17.06 7.55
C ARG A 102 -16.91 -16.34 6.81
N ASN A 103 -16.67 -15.12 6.32
CA ASN A 103 -17.67 -14.33 5.62
C ASN A 103 -17.50 -14.50 4.09
N ALA A 104 -18.11 -15.57 3.56
CA ALA A 104 -18.09 -15.94 2.14
C ALA A 104 -18.34 -14.80 1.12
N PRO A 105 -19.09 -13.72 1.41
CA PRO A 105 -19.24 -12.60 0.48
C PRO A 105 -18.02 -11.66 0.35
N ILE A 106 -17.01 -11.73 1.21
CA ILE A 106 -15.78 -10.93 1.03
C ILE A 106 -14.87 -11.65 0.04
N TYR A 107 -14.50 -10.98 -1.05
CA TYR A 107 -13.62 -11.57 -2.06
C TYR A 107 -12.16 -11.59 -1.57
N LEU A 108 -11.44 -12.69 -1.83
CA LEU A 108 -10.03 -12.81 -1.43
C LEU A 108 -9.10 -11.81 -2.16
N ASN A 109 -9.54 -11.23 -3.28
CA ASN A 109 -8.81 -10.18 -3.99
C ASN A 109 -8.98 -8.77 -3.37
N THR A 110 -9.75 -8.64 -2.29
CA THR A 110 -9.84 -7.42 -1.48
C THR A 110 -8.45 -6.99 -1.03
N LYS A 111 -8.13 -5.71 -1.19
CA LYS A 111 -6.82 -5.13 -0.90
C LYS A 111 -6.66 -4.85 0.60
N LEU A 112 -5.48 -5.11 1.12
CA LEU A 112 -5.11 -4.89 2.51
C LEU A 112 -4.11 -3.73 2.61
N TYR A 113 -4.33 -2.85 3.58
CA TYR A 113 -3.45 -1.73 3.92
C TYR A 113 -3.25 -1.67 5.44
N VAL A 114 -2.14 -1.05 5.83
CA VAL A 114 -1.89 -0.65 7.22
C VAL A 114 -1.73 0.87 7.26
N THR A 115 -2.13 1.51 8.35
CA THR A 115 -1.80 2.92 8.60
C THR A 115 -0.78 3.05 9.73
N THR A 116 -0.05 4.15 9.72
CA THR A 116 0.93 4.51 10.77
C THR A 116 0.31 4.85 12.12
N GLY A 117 -1.01 5.07 12.18
CA GLY A 117 -1.76 5.37 13.41
C GLY A 117 -3.11 4.66 13.45
N THR A 118 -4.14 5.34 13.94
CA THR A 118 -5.52 4.84 13.94
C THR A 118 -6.08 4.82 12.52
N ALA A 119 -6.63 3.68 12.08
CA ALA A 119 -7.16 3.54 10.73
C ALA A 119 -8.47 4.29 10.53
N LYS A 120 -9.28 4.41 11.59
CA LYS A 120 -10.50 5.23 11.60
C LYS A 120 -10.27 6.69 11.22
N ASP A 121 -9.08 7.25 11.47
CA ASP A 121 -8.76 8.61 11.07
C ASP A 121 -8.86 8.81 9.55
N LEU A 122 -8.63 7.76 8.75
CA LEU A 122 -8.74 7.80 7.29
C LEU A 122 -10.16 8.13 6.80
N THR A 123 -11.18 7.98 7.66
CA THR A 123 -12.56 8.39 7.35
C THR A 123 -12.71 9.92 7.20
N SER A 124 -11.76 10.68 7.76
CA SER A 124 -11.70 12.14 7.65
C SER A 124 -11.03 12.62 6.37
N ALA A 125 -10.36 11.73 5.62
CA ALA A 125 -9.56 12.08 4.44
C ALA A 125 -10.35 12.90 3.42
N ALA A 126 -9.68 13.91 2.87
CA ALA A 126 -10.14 14.70 1.75
C ALA A 126 -10.34 13.81 0.52
N VAL A 127 -11.45 14.01 -0.17
CA VAL A 127 -11.75 13.31 -1.42
C VAL A 127 -11.92 14.38 -2.49
N VAL A 128 -10.82 14.70 -3.16
CA VAL A 128 -10.77 15.83 -4.12
C VAL A 128 -11.10 15.38 -5.54
N SER A 129 -10.49 14.28 -6.00
CA SER A 129 -10.67 13.78 -7.38
C SER A 129 -11.63 12.59 -7.47
N GLU A 130 -11.86 11.91 -6.35
CA GLU A 130 -12.65 10.68 -6.28
C GLU A 130 -14.02 10.94 -5.65
N ARG A 131 -14.91 9.95 -5.73
CA ARG A 131 -16.24 10.03 -5.06
C ARG A 131 -16.21 9.42 -3.66
N PHE A 132 -15.30 8.47 -3.43
CA PHE A 132 -15.18 7.74 -2.17
C PHE A 132 -13.70 7.59 -1.75
N PRO A 133 -13.36 7.63 -0.45
CA PRO A 133 -11.98 7.43 0.00
C PRO A 133 -11.37 6.08 -0.44
N ASN A 134 -12.18 5.03 -0.56
CA ASN A 134 -11.70 3.74 -1.08
C ASN A 134 -11.31 3.79 -2.55
N ASP A 135 -11.88 4.71 -3.33
CA ASP A 135 -11.55 4.85 -4.74
C ASP A 135 -10.12 5.38 -4.88
N ILE A 136 -9.69 6.28 -3.97
CA ILE A 136 -8.30 6.73 -3.87
C ILE A 136 -7.37 5.52 -3.70
N LEU A 137 -7.69 4.61 -2.78
CA LEU A 137 -6.87 3.43 -2.48
C LEU A 137 -6.86 2.43 -3.65
N THR A 138 -8.01 2.17 -4.25
CA THR A 138 -8.13 1.24 -5.39
C THR A 138 -7.55 1.79 -6.69
N ALA A 139 -7.69 3.09 -6.99
CA ALA A 139 -7.07 3.75 -8.13
C ALA A 139 -5.55 3.74 -8.01
N THR A 140 -5.04 3.95 -6.79
CA THR A 140 -3.60 3.98 -6.50
C THR A 140 -2.91 2.63 -6.67
N SER A 141 -3.63 1.52 -6.43
CA SER A 141 -3.13 0.15 -6.69
C SER A 141 -2.86 -0.08 -8.19
N LYS A 142 -3.62 0.56 -9.09
CA LYS A 142 -3.48 0.37 -10.55
C LYS A 142 -2.14 0.85 -11.11
N PHE A 143 -1.53 1.84 -10.48
CA PHE A 143 -0.26 2.41 -10.95
C PHE A 143 0.97 1.60 -10.51
N ARG A 144 0.81 0.52 -9.71
CA ARG A 144 1.90 -0.35 -9.21
C ARG A 144 3.12 0.38 -8.63
N THR A 145 2.92 1.63 -8.19
CA THR A 145 3.91 2.49 -7.52
C THR A 145 4.00 2.22 -6.01
N ALA A 146 3.29 1.21 -5.53
CA ALA A 146 3.37 0.64 -4.19
C ALA A 146 3.15 -0.87 -4.31
N ILE A 147 3.56 -1.59 -3.27
CA ILE A 147 3.22 -3.00 -3.11
C ILE A 147 1.70 -3.15 -3.22
N ASP A 148 1.26 -4.23 -3.85
CA ASP A 148 -0.14 -4.55 -3.97
C ASP A 148 -0.37 -5.87 -3.24
N THR A 149 -1.09 -5.82 -2.12
CA THR A 149 -1.35 -6.99 -1.29
C THR A 149 -2.84 -7.18 -1.11
N SER A 150 -3.32 -8.35 -1.51
CA SER A 150 -4.67 -8.81 -1.24
C SER A 150 -4.73 -9.70 0.00
N ILE A 151 -5.95 -9.93 0.51
CA ILE A 151 -6.19 -10.92 1.56
C ILE A 151 -5.68 -12.30 1.15
N LYS A 152 -5.88 -12.71 -0.11
CA LYS A 152 -5.35 -13.97 -0.64
C LYS A 152 -3.84 -14.07 -0.42
N ASP A 153 -3.10 -13.03 -0.83
CA ASP A 153 -1.65 -13.03 -0.76
C ASP A 153 -1.14 -13.06 0.69
N PHE A 154 -1.88 -12.43 1.60
CA PHE A 154 -1.57 -12.43 3.03
C PHE A 154 -1.87 -13.79 3.67
N MET A 155 -3.03 -14.39 3.37
CA MET A 155 -3.42 -15.71 3.87
C MET A 155 -2.47 -16.80 3.39
N GLU A 156 -2.06 -16.77 2.11
CA GLU A 156 -1.08 -17.70 1.56
C GLU A 156 0.26 -17.59 2.29
N ALA A 157 0.79 -16.37 2.45
CA ALA A 157 2.03 -16.16 3.20
C ALA A 157 1.92 -16.67 4.65
N ASN A 158 0.83 -16.33 5.35
CA ASN A 158 0.63 -16.75 6.73
C ASN A 158 0.52 -18.28 6.86
N TYR A 159 -0.18 -18.94 5.93
CA TYR A 159 -0.34 -20.40 5.93
C TYR A 159 0.99 -21.14 5.75
N TYR A 160 1.87 -20.64 4.87
CA TYR A 160 3.20 -21.22 4.66
C TYR A 160 4.25 -20.72 5.67
N GLY A 161 3.86 -19.90 6.64
CA GLY A 161 4.77 -19.32 7.63
C GLY A 161 5.76 -18.30 7.06
N GLY A 162 5.45 -17.72 5.90
CA GLY A 162 6.27 -16.71 5.24
C GLY A 162 5.99 -15.29 5.70
N ASP A 163 6.96 -14.41 5.48
CA ASP A 163 6.81 -12.98 5.72
C ASP A 163 5.96 -12.31 4.63
N LYS A 164 5.34 -11.19 4.97
CA LYS A 164 4.57 -10.39 4.02
C LYS A 164 4.81 -8.91 4.19
N VAL A 165 4.84 -8.19 3.08
CA VAL A 165 4.87 -6.74 3.05
C VAL A 165 3.51 -6.22 2.63
N VAL A 166 2.97 -5.25 3.37
CA VAL A 166 1.64 -4.65 3.15
C VAL A 166 1.80 -3.14 3.01
N PRO A 167 1.11 -2.46 2.08
CA PRO A 167 1.25 -1.01 1.92
C PRO A 167 0.93 -0.24 3.20
N LEU A 168 1.81 0.72 3.53
CA LEU A 168 1.69 1.57 4.70
C LEU A 168 1.19 2.97 4.29
N LEU A 169 0.17 3.44 4.99
CA LEU A 169 -0.48 4.73 4.77
C LEU A 169 -0.20 5.69 5.94
N ARG A 170 -0.26 6.98 5.64
CA ARG A 170 -0.27 8.04 6.66
C ARG A 170 -1.21 9.15 6.24
N LEU A 171 -1.88 9.78 7.20
CA LEU A 171 -2.55 11.05 6.99
C LEU A 171 -1.58 12.22 7.16
N LYS A 172 -1.54 13.10 6.17
CA LYS A 172 -0.82 14.36 6.26
C LYS A 172 -1.72 15.51 5.88
N MET A 173 -1.67 16.59 6.64
CA MET A 173 -2.36 17.82 6.29
C MET A 173 -1.70 18.44 5.05
N ARG A 174 -2.50 18.73 4.02
CA ARG A 174 -2.04 19.35 2.77
C ARG A 174 -2.94 20.51 2.40
N ARG A 175 -2.33 21.60 1.94
CA ARG A 175 -3.05 22.71 1.30
C ARG A 175 -3.42 22.30 -0.12
N ILE A 176 -4.70 22.41 -0.47
CA ILE A 176 -5.18 22.22 -1.84
C ILE A 176 -5.25 23.61 -2.47
N GLU A 177 -4.57 23.81 -3.60
CA GLU A 177 -4.43 25.14 -4.23
C GLU A 177 -5.78 25.78 -4.58
N THR A 178 -6.75 24.97 -4.99
CA THR A 178 -8.11 25.42 -5.35
C THR A 178 -9.02 25.69 -4.15
N GLU A 179 -8.64 25.26 -2.95
CA GLU A 179 -9.42 25.47 -1.73
C GLU A 179 -8.71 26.48 -0.82
N LYS A 180 -9.32 27.65 -0.62
CA LYS A 180 -8.74 28.76 0.13
C LYS A 180 -8.27 28.33 1.53
N GLU A 181 -6.96 28.32 1.74
CA GLU A 181 -6.22 28.38 3.02
C GLU A 181 -6.53 27.32 4.09
N LYS A 182 -7.29 26.27 3.78
CA LYS A 182 -7.52 25.18 4.73
C LYS A 182 -6.69 23.98 4.33
N GLU A 183 -5.78 23.59 5.22
CA GLU A 183 -5.18 22.28 5.11
C GLU A 183 -6.26 21.20 5.29
N GLN A 184 -6.15 20.13 4.51
CA GLN A 184 -7.04 19.00 4.61
C GLN A 184 -6.26 17.70 4.82
N PRO A 185 -6.82 16.72 5.54
CA PRO A 185 -6.18 15.43 5.74
C PRO A 185 -6.08 14.68 4.41
N TRP A 186 -4.85 14.41 3.98
CA TRP A 186 -4.55 13.72 2.74
C TRP A 186 -3.93 12.35 3.01
N ILE A 187 -4.38 11.32 2.29
CA ILE A 187 -3.79 9.98 2.37
C ILE A 187 -2.49 9.96 1.57
N GLU A 188 -1.37 9.79 2.26
CA GLU A 188 -0.06 9.58 1.67
C GLU A 188 0.39 8.13 1.81
N LYS A 189 1.18 7.67 0.84
CA LYS A 189 1.96 6.44 0.96
C LYS A 189 3.16 6.69 1.86
N ALA A 190 3.34 5.87 2.87
CA ALA A 190 4.44 5.95 3.82
C ALA A 190 5.47 4.83 3.67
N GLY A 191 5.30 3.95 2.67
CA GLY A 191 6.16 2.78 2.43
C GLY A 191 5.36 1.49 2.62
N ALA A 192 5.91 0.53 3.37
CA ALA A 192 5.28 -0.75 3.64
C ALA A 192 5.43 -1.20 5.11
N ALA A 193 4.46 -1.92 5.63
CA ALA A 193 4.54 -2.65 6.88
C ALA A 193 5.07 -4.08 6.61
N VAL A 194 6.02 -4.53 7.42
CA VAL A 194 6.61 -5.88 7.36
C VAL A 194 5.90 -6.75 8.39
N PHE A 195 5.38 -7.88 7.93
CA PHE A 195 4.70 -8.89 8.73
C PHE A 195 5.49 -10.18 8.79
N THR A 196 5.58 -10.76 9.98
CA THR A 196 6.12 -12.09 10.23
C THR A 196 5.13 -12.83 11.11
N GLN A 197 4.75 -14.05 10.71
CA GLN A 197 3.75 -14.87 11.43
C GLN A 197 2.48 -14.07 11.77
N GLY A 198 1.94 -13.37 10.77
CA GLY A 198 0.69 -12.60 10.89
C GLY A 198 0.77 -11.30 11.69
N LYS A 199 1.91 -10.95 12.28
CA LYS A 199 2.11 -9.72 13.07
C LYS A 199 3.03 -8.73 12.39
N MET A 200 2.70 -7.45 12.48
CA MET A 200 3.58 -6.37 12.02
C MET A 200 4.78 -6.25 12.95
N VAL A 201 5.98 -6.38 12.40
CA VAL A 201 7.26 -6.35 13.15
C VAL A 201 8.13 -5.16 12.80
N GLY A 202 7.81 -4.45 11.71
CA GLY A 202 8.58 -3.29 11.26
C GLY A 202 7.96 -2.59 10.06
N THR A 203 8.68 -1.61 9.52
CA THR A 203 8.26 -0.85 8.35
C THR A 203 9.43 -0.63 7.41
N LEU A 204 9.16 -0.64 6.11
CA LEU A 204 10.04 -0.11 5.07
C LEU A 204 9.56 1.29 4.69
N ASN A 205 10.47 2.24 4.53
CA ASN A 205 10.16 3.53 3.96
C ASN A 205 9.88 3.42 2.44
N VAL A 206 9.61 4.55 1.78
CA VAL A 206 9.25 4.56 0.36
C VAL A 206 10.36 4.06 -0.56
N GLN A 207 11.64 4.33 -0.25
CA GLN A 207 12.78 3.90 -1.08
C GLN A 207 13.07 2.42 -0.88
N GLU A 208 13.07 1.95 0.37
CA GLU A 208 13.23 0.52 0.71
C GLU A 208 12.10 -0.31 0.11
N MET A 209 10.84 0.16 0.22
CA MET A 209 9.70 -0.49 -0.43
C MET A 209 9.89 -0.60 -1.95
N ARG A 210 10.45 0.43 -2.60
CA ARG A 210 10.75 0.41 -4.04
C ARG A 210 11.85 -0.60 -4.38
N GLY A 211 12.88 -0.73 -3.53
CA GLY A 211 13.87 -1.80 -3.63
C GLY A 211 13.23 -3.19 -3.53
N GLY A 212 12.33 -3.39 -2.56
CA GLY A 212 11.56 -4.63 -2.42
C GLY A 212 10.67 -4.94 -3.63
N LEU A 213 10.00 -3.93 -4.20
CA LEU A 213 9.22 -4.07 -5.43
C LEU A 213 10.05 -4.53 -6.63
N TRP A 214 11.31 -4.09 -6.68
CA TRP A 214 12.27 -4.53 -7.70
C TRP A 214 12.58 -6.02 -7.55
N ILE A 215 12.85 -6.48 -6.32
CA ILE A 215 13.10 -7.90 -6.01
C ILE A 215 11.88 -8.76 -6.36
N LEU A 216 10.68 -8.30 -6.01
CA LEU A 216 9.42 -9.03 -6.25
C LEU A 216 8.96 -9.01 -7.71
N GLY A 217 9.64 -8.28 -8.61
CA GLY A 217 9.22 -8.12 -10.00
C GLY A 217 7.85 -7.43 -10.14
N GLN A 218 7.47 -6.61 -9.16
CA GLN A 218 6.15 -5.96 -9.11
C GLN A 218 6.16 -4.51 -9.63
N LEU A 219 7.35 -3.95 -9.86
CA LEU A 219 7.57 -2.60 -10.36
C LEU A 219 7.35 -2.53 -11.87
N THR A 220 6.48 -1.64 -12.35
CA THR A 220 6.24 -1.44 -13.80
C THR A 220 7.17 -0.42 -14.42
N ASP A 221 7.44 0.63 -13.67
CA ASP A 221 8.28 1.76 -14.05
C ASP A 221 8.83 2.42 -12.79
N ALA A 222 9.93 3.14 -12.96
CA ALA A 222 10.50 3.97 -11.90
C ALA A 222 11.22 5.17 -12.49
N GLU A 223 11.23 6.26 -11.73
CA GLU A 223 12.14 7.37 -11.99
C GLU A 223 13.35 7.26 -11.06
N ILE A 224 14.54 7.34 -11.66
CA ILE A 224 15.81 7.34 -10.94
C ILE A 224 16.62 8.55 -11.40
N THR A 225 17.01 9.38 -10.44
CA THR A 225 17.91 10.51 -10.66
C THR A 225 19.30 10.14 -10.17
N VAL A 226 20.31 10.37 -11.01
CA VAL A 226 21.73 10.19 -10.66
C VAL A 226 22.49 11.47 -10.85
N THR A 227 23.59 11.60 -10.12
CA THR A 227 24.53 12.70 -10.26
C THR A 227 25.43 12.46 -11.47
N SER A 228 25.51 13.47 -12.35
CA SER A 228 26.37 13.43 -13.53
C SER A 228 27.84 13.40 -13.14
N PRO A 229 28.65 12.50 -13.72
CA PRO A 229 30.10 12.45 -13.49
C PRO A 229 30.87 13.63 -14.10
N THR A 230 30.23 14.44 -14.95
CA THR A 230 30.89 15.55 -15.65
C THR A 230 30.89 16.84 -14.85
N ASP A 231 29.75 17.17 -14.24
CA ASP A 231 29.53 18.47 -13.59
C ASP A 231 28.74 18.38 -12.28
N GLY A 232 28.44 17.18 -11.78
CA GLY A 232 27.74 16.97 -10.51
C GLY A 232 26.25 17.32 -10.53
N LYS A 233 25.66 17.63 -11.69
CA LYS A 233 24.25 17.97 -11.82
C LYS A 233 23.36 16.74 -12.03
N ASN A 234 22.05 16.92 -11.86
CA ASN A 234 21.10 15.83 -11.94
C ASN A 234 20.81 15.41 -13.39
N VAL A 235 20.68 14.09 -13.57
CA VAL A 235 20.13 13.47 -14.77
C VAL A 235 19.07 12.45 -14.32
N SER A 236 17.84 12.61 -14.79
CA SER A 236 16.72 11.73 -14.44
C SER A 236 16.41 10.76 -15.57
N PHE A 237 16.16 9.51 -15.18
CA PHE A 237 15.88 8.39 -16.07
C PHE A 237 14.53 7.78 -15.72
N MET A 238 13.76 7.48 -16.76
CA MET A 238 12.60 6.61 -16.71
C MET A 238 13.08 5.18 -16.97
N ILE A 239 12.87 4.32 -15.99
CA ILE A 239 13.17 2.90 -16.03
C ILE A 239 11.92 2.14 -16.47
N ARG A 240 12.05 1.24 -17.44
CA ARG A 240 10.98 0.37 -17.97
C ARG A 240 11.51 -1.02 -18.27
N ASN A 241 10.61 -1.94 -18.66
CA ASN A 241 10.95 -3.32 -19.04
C ASN A 241 11.77 -4.06 -17.97
N LEU A 242 11.40 -3.86 -16.71
CA LEU A 242 12.13 -4.43 -15.58
C LEU A 242 11.94 -5.95 -15.52
N HIS A 243 13.04 -6.67 -15.40
CA HIS A 243 13.06 -8.10 -15.18
C HIS A 243 13.96 -8.44 -14.00
N THR A 244 13.48 -9.30 -13.11
CA THR A 244 14.25 -9.79 -11.97
C THR A 244 14.21 -11.31 -11.92
N ASN A 245 15.37 -11.93 -11.79
CA ASN A 245 15.53 -13.37 -11.68
C ASN A 245 16.24 -13.72 -10.37
N ILE A 246 15.61 -14.58 -9.56
CA ILE A 246 16.12 -14.99 -8.25
C ILE A 246 16.54 -16.45 -8.32
N LYS A 247 17.85 -16.69 -8.19
CA LYS A 247 18.44 -18.03 -8.26
C LYS A 247 19.00 -18.45 -6.90
N PRO A 248 18.42 -19.47 -6.24
CA PRO A 248 19.04 -20.07 -5.08
C PRO A 248 20.27 -20.88 -5.49
N LYS A 249 21.40 -20.60 -4.85
CA LYS A 249 22.67 -21.32 -4.96
C LYS A 249 22.98 -21.99 -3.63
N LEU A 250 22.88 -23.31 -3.61
CA LEU A 250 23.23 -24.11 -2.44
C LEU A 250 24.76 -24.33 -2.41
N GLY A 251 25.41 -23.94 -1.31
CA GLY A 251 26.84 -24.16 -1.13
C GLY A 251 27.22 -24.36 0.33
N GLN A 252 27.95 -25.44 0.65
CA GLN A 252 28.57 -25.71 1.96
C GLN A 252 27.70 -25.39 3.19
N GLY A 253 26.45 -25.87 3.20
CA GLY A 253 25.53 -25.67 4.33
C GLY A 253 24.95 -24.25 4.47
N ARG A 254 25.14 -23.39 3.47
CA ARG A 254 24.52 -22.06 3.40
C ARG A 254 23.76 -21.90 2.09
N THR A 255 22.61 -21.25 2.17
CA THR A 255 21.84 -20.85 1.00
C THR A 255 22.30 -19.44 0.61
N LEU A 256 22.92 -19.32 -0.56
CA LEU A 256 23.15 -18.03 -1.21
C LEU A 256 22.01 -17.81 -2.18
N ILE A 257 21.44 -16.62 -2.23
CA ILE A 257 20.47 -16.28 -3.25
C ILE A 257 21.08 -15.18 -4.10
N GLN A 258 21.13 -15.43 -5.40
CA GLN A 258 21.57 -14.48 -6.39
C GLN A 258 20.35 -13.79 -6.98
N ILE A 259 20.37 -12.46 -6.99
CA ILE A 259 19.34 -11.63 -7.62
C ILE A 259 19.99 -10.99 -8.84
N GLU A 260 19.52 -11.34 -10.03
CA GLU A 260 19.90 -10.72 -11.29
C GLU A 260 18.74 -9.80 -11.70
N ALA A 261 19.02 -8.55 -12.05
CA ALA A 261 17.98 -7.65 -12.50
C ALA A 261 18.44 -6.76 -13.66
N ASP A 262 17.55 -6.61 -14.63
CA ASP A 262 17.80 -5.92 -15.89
C ASP A 262 16.63 -4.96 -16.18
N ALA A 263 16.92 -3.81 -16.76
CA ALA A 263 15.91 -2.83 -17.13
C ALA A 263 16.40 -1.88 -18.24
N ASP A 264 15.46 -1.28 -18.95
CA ASP A 264 15.74 -0.24 -19.92
C ASP A 264 15.63 1.13 -19.27
N ALA A 265 16.58 2.02 -19.56
CA ALA A 265 16.58 3.41 -19.07
C ALA A 265 16.48 4.40 -20.23
N SER A 266 15.52 5.33 -20.15
CA SER A 266 15.40 6.46 -21.07
C SER A 266 15.51 7.78 -20.31
N VAL A 267 16.24 8.74 -20.86
CA VAL A 267 16.43 10.07 -20.25
C VAL A 267 15.10 10.82 -20.23
N ILE A 268 14.74 11.39 -19.08
CA ILE A 268 13.59 12.29 -18.92
C ILE A 268 14.05 13.73 -18.98
N SER A 269 15.05 14.05 -18.17
CA SER A 269 15.60 15.39 -18.02
C SER A 269 17.08 15.34 -17.65
N SER A 270 17.81 16.39 -18.01
CA SER A 270 19.21 16.57 -17.66
C SER A 270 19.49 18.05 -17.46
N ASP A 271 19.94 18.40 -16.25
CA ASP A 271 20.49 19.74 -15.97
C ASP A 271 22.00 19.80 -16.28
N SER A 272 22.58 18.63 -16.58
CA SER A 272 24.00 18.43 -16.81
C SER A 272 24.43 18.75 -18.25
N ASN A 273 25.69 19.17 -18.41
CA ASN A 273 26.37 19.29 -19.70
C ASN A 273 26.89 17.94 -20.25
N ILE A 274 26.47 16.82 -19.68
CA ILE A 274 26.88 15.48 -20.10
C ILE A 274 26.41 15.14 -21.51
N HIS A 275 27.35 14.67 -22.33
CA HIS A 275 27.06 14.19 -23.68
C HIS A 275 26.63 12.72 -23.65
N LEU A 276 25.33 12.47 -23.55
CA LEU A 276 24.75 11.12 -23.48
C LEU A 276 24.80 10.33 -24.81
N TYR A 277 25.36 10.91 -25.87
CA TYR A 277 25.68 10.20 -27.12
C TYR A 277 27.10 9.64 -27.14
N ASP A 278 27.96 10.01 -26.18
CA ASP A 278 29.30 9.45 -26.03
C ASP A 278 29.20 8.07 -25.33
N PRO A 279 29.66 6.98 -25.98
CA PRO A 279 29.66 5.64 -25.38
C PRO A 279 30.40 5.55 -24.03
N GLN A 280 31.44 6.35 -23.80
CA GLN A 280 32.16 6.36 -22.52
C GLN A 280 31.32 7.01 -21.42
N MET A 281 30.61 8.10 -21.74
CA MET A 281 29.75 8.79 -20.78
C MET A 281 28.51 7.96 -20.46
N LEU A 282 27.92 7.31 -21.47
CA LEU A 282 26.82 6.35 -21.28
C LEU A 282 27.20 5.26 -20.26
N LYS A 283 28.36 4.61 -20.42
CA LYS A 283 28.84 3.59 -19.47
C LYS A 283 29.01 4.10 -18.04
N ARG A 284 29.44 5.36 -17.87
CA ARG A 284 29.60 5.95 -16.53
C ARG A 284 28.25 6.20 -15.86
N VAL A 285 27.30 6.73 -16.61
CA VAL A 285 25.92 6.96 -16.15
C VAL A 285 25.22 5.64 -15.83
N GLU A 286 25.36 4.65 -16.71
CA GLU A 286 24.86 3.29 -16.50
C GLU A 286 25.42 2.70 -15.20
N LYS A 287 26.72 2.85 -14.93
CA LYS A 287 27.32 2.42 -13.66
C LYS A 287 26.71 3.13 -12.45
N SER A 288 26.45 4.44 -12.55
CA SER A 288 25.78 5.19 -11.48
C SER A 288 24.35 4.71 -11.24
N LEU A 289 23.58 4.45 -12.31
CA LEU A 289 22.24 3.88 -12.23
C LEU A 289 22.26 2.49 -11.58
N ASN A 290 23.18 1.63 -12.00
CA ASN A 290 23.33 0.29 -11.42
C ASN A 290 23.69 0.36 -9.94
N GLY A 291 24.54 1.31 -9.53
CA GLY A 291 24.87 1.55 -8.13
C GLY A 291 23.65 1.95 -7.29
N GLU A 292 22.82 2.86 -7.81
CA GLU A 292 21.61 3.33 -7.13
C GLU A 292 20.57 2.20 -6.99
N VAL A 293 20.34 1.41 -8.04
CA VAL A 293 19.45 0.24 -7.98
C VAL A 293 19.98 -0.81 -7.00
N HIS A 294 21.28 -1.08 -7.04
CA HIS A 294 21.93 -2.02 -6.12
C HIS A 294 21.77 -1.59 -4.66
N GLN A 295 21.95 -0.31 -4.36
CA GLN A 295 21.77 0.22 -3.01
C GLN A 295 20.33 0.05 -2.53
N ARG A 296 19.34 0.42 -3.34
CA ARG A 296 17.91 0.26 -2.99
C ARG A 296 17.53 -1.19 -2.69
N ILE A 297 18.02 -2.13 -3.51
CA ILE A 297 17.80 -3.58 -3.29
C ILE A 297 18.45 -4.02 -1.98
N THR A 298 19.67 -3.55 -1.71
CA THR A 298 20.42 -3.90 -0.51
C THR A 298 19.74 -3.39 0.76
N ASP A 299 19.32 -2.14 0.77
CA ASP A 299 18.62 -1.50 1.89
C ASP A 299 17.33 -2.26 2.23
N ALA A 300 16.52 -2.57 1.20
CA ALA A 300 15.28 -3.33 1.35
C ALA A 300 15.48 -4.70 2.04
N ILE A 301 16.60 -5.37 1.75
CA ILE A 301 16.94 -6.67 2.36
C ILE A 301 17.48 -6.49 3.77
N GLN A 302 18.31 -5.47 4.01
CA GLN A 302 18.97 -5.25 5.28
C GLN A 302 17.98 -4.82 6.37
N ASP A 303 17.08 -3.88 6.07
CA ASP A 303 16.06 -3.44 7.03
C ASP A 303 15.07 -4.55 7.36
N GLN A 304 14.75 -5.41 6.38
CA GLN A 304 13.96 -6.60 6.63
C GLN A 304 14.66 -7.54 7.62
N ARG A 305 15.98 -7.76 7.52
CA ARG A 305 16.72 -8.60 8.48
C ARG A 305 16.78 -7.98 9.87
N ASP A 306 16.94 -6.67 9.96
CA ASP A 306 16.98 -5.95 11.24
C ASP A 306 15.61 -5.97 11.93
N ALA A 307 14.53 -5.86 11.13
CA ALA A 307 13.15 -6.03 11.61
C ALA A 307 12.82 -7.48 12.02
N ILE A 308 13.42 -8.49 11.36
CA ILE A 308 13.04 -9.91 11.50
C ILE A 308 14.00 -10.70 12.41
N ARG A 309 15.16 -10.15 12.80
CA ARG A 309 16.22 -10.86 13.55
C ARG A 309 16.47 -12.28 13.02
N CYS A 310 16.82 -12.41 11.75
CA CYS A 310 17.24 -13.69 11.19
C CYS A 310 18.49 -13.57 10.31
N VAL A 311 19.49 -14.41 10.60
CA VAL A 311 20.82 -14.44 9.97
C VAL A 311 20.75 -15.17 8.64
N SER A 312 20.98 -14.47 7.54
CA SER A 312 21.37 -15.09 6.27
C SER A 312 22.13 -14.07 5.43
N ILE A 313 23.30 -14.42 4.90
CA ILE A 313 24.25 -13.53 4.19
C ILE A 313 24.02 -13.65 2.68
N TRP A 314 23.57 -12.58 2.03
CA TRP A 314 23.40 -12.46 0.58
C TRP A 314 24.68 -11.90 -0.05
N LYS A 315 25.08 -12.42 -1.22
CA LYS A 315 26.06 -11.80 -2.12
C LYS A 315 25.34 -11.45 -3.41
N LEU A 316 25.21 -10.16 -3.65
CA LEU A 316 24.69 -9.59 -4.90
C LEU A 316 25.83 -9.53 -5.92
N TYR A 317 25.53 -9.84 -7.18
CA TYR A 317 26.47 -9.81 -8.31
C TYR A 317 25.95 -8.85 -9.36
#